data_AF-A0A950IW31-F1
#
_entry.id   AF-A0A950IW31-F1
#
_cell.length_a   1.000
_cell.length_b   1.000
_cell.length_c   1.000
_cell.angle_alpha   90.00
_cell.angle_beta   90.00
_cell.angle_gamma   90.00
#
_symmetry.space_group_name_H-M   'P 1'
#
loop_
_entity.id
_entity.type
_entity.pdbx_description
1 polymer ?
#
loop_
_entity_poly.entity_id
_entity_poly.type
_entity_poly.pdbx_seq_one_letter_code
_entity_poly.pdbx_strand_id
1 'polypeptide(L)' 'MARVVIDPVTRIEGHLRIEAEVDGGQVKDAWSSGTMFRGIELIVR' A
#
# COMPACT_ATOMS: atom_id res chain seq x y z
N MET A 1 9.34 18.37 0.01
CA MET A 1 8.66 17.21 -0.62
C MET A 1 9.62 16.04 -0.80
N ALA A 2 9.51 15.06 0.07
CA ALA A 2 10.11 13.73 -0.13
C ALA A 2 8.99 12.71 -0.31
N ARG A 3 9.13 11.79 -1.27
CA ARG A 3 8.21 10.65 -1.42
C ARG A 3 8.81 9.45 -0.72
N VAL A 4 8.08 8.89 0.23
CA VAL A 4 8.48 7.68 0.98
C VAL A 4 7.67 6.50 0.46
N VAL A 5 8.33 5.36 0.28
CA VAL A 5 7.70 4.12 -0.15
C VAL A 5 7.99 3.04 0.89
N ILE A 6 6.95 2.38 1.38
CA ILE A 6 7.03 1.23 2.29
C ILE A 6 6.42 0.04 1.55
N ASP A 7 7.29 -0.84 1.07
CA ASP A 7 6.94 -2.03 0.30
C ASP A 7 7.97 -3.14 0.60
N PRO A 8 7.62 -4.23 1.32
CA PRO A 8 6.30 -4.51 1.88
C PRO A 8 6.06 -3.82 3.23
N VAL A 9 4.79 -3.56 3.56
CA VAL A 9 4.38 -3.36 4.95
C VAL A 9 4.45 -4.71 5.67
N THR A 10 5.16 -4.77 6.81
CA THR A 10 5.37 -6.01 7.58
C THR A 10 4.43 -6.10 8.79
N ARG A 11 4.31 -7.31 9.38
CA ARG A 11 3.42 -7.62 10.53
C ARG A 11 1.92 -7.38 10.24
N ILE A 12 1.52 -7.60 9.00
CA ILE A 12 0.15 -7.68 8.52
C ILE A 12 -0.07 -9.02 7.82
N GLU A 13 -1.32 -9.34 7.48
CA GLU A 13 -1.62 -10.41 6.52
C GLU A 13 -1.60 -9.84 5.09
N GLY A 14 -1.16 -10.65 4.12
CA GLY A 14 -1.20 -10.30 2.70
C GLY A 14 -0.07 -9.39 2.21
N HIS A 15 -0.32 -8.69 1.09
CA HIS A 15 0.65 -7.85 0.39
C HIS A 15 0.14 -6.41 0.29
N LEU A 16 0.81 -5.48 0.96
CA LEU A 16 0.45 -4.07 1.01
C LEU A 16 1.66 -3.19 0.73
N ARG A 17 1.42 -2.19 -0.10
CA ARG A 17 2.32 -1.06 -0.37
C ARG A 17 1.69 0.23 0.13
N ILE A 18 2.47 1.03 0.85
CA ILE A 18 2.12 2.40 1.26
C ILE A 18 3.09 3.39 0.63
N GLU A 19 2.55 4.45 0.06
CA GLU A 19 3.34 5.60 -0.38
C GLU A 19 2.86 6.84 0.34
N ALA A 20 3.78 7.72 0.72
CA ALA A 20 3.47 8.97 1.40
C ALA A 20 4.29 10.12 0.84
N GLU A 21 3.63 11.24 0.57
CA GLU A 21 4.29 12.52 0.35
C GLU A 21 4.50 13.20 1.70
N VAL A 22 5.76 13.50 2.04
CA VAL A 22 6.13 14.15 3.29
C VAL A 22 6.64 15.57 3.02
N ASP A 23 6.08 16.53 3.76
CA ASP A 23 6.50 17.92 3.75
C ASP A 23 6.53 18.48 5.17
N GLY A 24 7.60 19.19 5.53
CA GLY A 24 7.78 19.73 6.89
C GLY A 24 7.73 18.67 8.01
N GLY A 25 8.11 17.41 7.73
CA GLY A 25 8.03 16.31 8.69
C GLY A 25 6.62 15.75 8.93
N GLN A 26 5.62 16.21 8.19
CA GLN A 26 4.24 15.71 8.24
C GLN A 26 3.85 15.07 6.91
N VAL A 27 2.99 14.04 6.98
CA VAL A 27 2.40 13.43 5.78
C VAL A 27 1.37 14.39 5.21
N LYS A 28 1.51 14.74 3.94
CA LYS A 28 0.60 15.61 3.20
C LYS A 28 -0.39 14.83 2.33
N ASP A 29 0.05 13.71 1.76
CA ASP A 29 -0.79 12.82 0.96
C ASP A 29 -0.28 11.37 1.09
N ALA A 30 -1.15 10.39 0.85
CA ALA A 30 -0.80 8.98 0.92
C ALA A 30 -1.63 8.08 0.01
N TRP A 31 -1.01 6.97 -0.43
CA TRP A 31 -1.65 5.94 -1.24
C TRP A 31 -1.51 4.58 -0.58
N SER A 32 -2.61 3.81 -0.60
CA SER A 32 -2.67 2.42 -0.16
C SER A 32 -2.95 1.53 -1.35
N SER A 33 -2.06 0.56 -1.61
CA SER A 33 -2.17 -0.35 -2.74
C SER A 33 -2.03 -1.80 -2.28
N GLY A 34 -3.09 -2.58 -2.47
CA GLY A 34 -3.02 -4.03 -2.39
C GLY A 34 -2.39 -4.57 -3.67
N THR A 35 -1.28 -5.29 -3.56
CA THR A 35 -0.46 -5.67 -4.74
C THR A 35 -0.71 -7.11 -5.22
N MET A 36 -1.70 -7.80 -4.64
CA MET A 36 -2.07 -9.16 -5.01
C MET A 36 -3.59 -9.32 -5.15
N PHE A 37 -4.03 -9.97 -6.22
CA PHE A 37 -5.42 -10.35 -6.45
C PHE A 37 -5.49 -11.83 -6.86
N ARG A 38 -6.44 -12.58 -6.28
CA ARG A 38 -6.64 -14.01 -6.56
C ARG A 38 -7.85 -14.32 -7.44
N GLY A 39 -8.82 -13.41 -7.55
CA GLY A 39 -10.02 -13.65 -8.36
C GLY A 39 -10.91 -14.79 -7.89
N ILE A 40 -11.03 -15.01 -6.57
CA ILE A 40 -11.78 -16.16 -6.02
C ILE A 40 -13.24 -16.17 -6.48
N GLU A 41 -13.88 -15.00 -6.56
CA GLU A 41 -15.27 -14.86 -7.03
C GLU A 41 -15.47 -15.37 -8.47
N LEU A 42 -14.44 -15.28 -9.32
CA LEU A 42 -14.48 -15.81 -10.68
C LEU A 42 -14.32 -17.32 -10.72
N ILE A 43 -13.62 -17.91 -9.75
CA ILE A 43 -13.40 -19.35 -9.64
C ILE A 43 -14.69 -20.05 -9.20
N VAL A 44 -15.45 -19.42 -8.29
CA VAL A 44 -16.67 -20.01 -7.70
C VAL A 44 -17.95 -19.67 -8.49
N ARG A 45 -17.80 -19.09 -9.69
CA ARG A 45 -18.91 -18.80 -10.60
C ARG A 45 -19.46 -20.06 -11.26
#